data_AF-W7FBR4-F1
#
_entry.id   AF-W7FBR4-F1
#
_cell.length_a   1.000
_cell.length_b   1.000
_cell.length_c   1.000
_cell.angle_alpha   90.00
_cell.angle_beta   90.00
_cell.angle_gamma   90.00
#
_symmetry.space_group_name_H-M   'P 1'
#
loop_
_entity.id
_entity.type
_entity.pdbx_description
1 polymer ?
#
loop_
_entity_poly.entity_id
_entity_poly.type
_entity_poly.pdbx_seq_one_letter_code
_entity_poly.pdbx_strand_id
1 'polypeptide(L)'
;MSGITSDAKVLTKFMQNECLSHKFLYNENINIESLVRSVADKYQKNTQKSSKRAFGVGLMIAAYHNEPCIFETRPNGSYFEYDALSFGARSHASKTYLEKNLHLFEECSLEELILHCLKALKCSLSSESELTISNTALAVVGKNHPWQEISSLQLEEYLSKVKMDAEQEQVEENVQNEANE
;
A
#
# COMPACT_ATOMS: atom_id res chain seq x y z
N MET A 1 -3.16 4.78 -4.30
CA MET A 1 -3.26 5.16 -5.74
C MET A 1 -2.21 6.21 -6.06
N SER A 2 -1.70 6.23 -7.29
CA SER A 2 -0.71 7.22 -7.75
C SER A 2 -0.97 7.54 -9.22
N GLY A 3 -0.95 8.82 -9.55
CA GLY A 3 -1.29 9.33 -10.88
C GLY A 3 -2.55 10.20 -10.86
N ILE A 4 -3.28 10.21 -11.97
CA ILE A 4 -4.40 11.12 -12.19
C ILE A 4 -5.60 10.75 -11.30
N THR A 5 -5.98 11.66 -10.40
CA THR A 5 -7.05 11.42 -9.41
C THR A 5 -8.44 11.27 -10.03
N SER A 6 -8.71 11.96 -11.15
CA SER A 6 -9.99 11.84 -11.85
C SER A 6 -10.19 10.44 -12.45
N ASP A 7 -9.12 9.85 -12.99
CA ASP A 7 -9.13 8.47 -13.49
C ASP A 7 -9.34 7.46 -12.36
N ALA A 8 -8.69 7.70 -11.23
CA ALA A 8 -8.84 6.84 -10.06
C ALA A 8 -10.30 6.76 -9.60
N LYS A 9 -11.01 7.89 -9.55
CA LYS A 9 -12.43 7.92 -9.17
C LYS A 9 -13.29 7.08 -10.11
N VAL A 10 -13.02 7.12 -11.41
CA VAL A 10 -13.73 6.30 -12.41
C VAL A 10 -13.49 4.81 -12.18
N LEU A 11 -12.24 4.43 -11.89
CA LEU A 11 -11.88 3.04 -11.62
C LEU A 11 -12.43 2.55 -10.27
N THR A 12 -12.38 3.37 -9.22
CA THR A 12 -12.99 3.04 -7.92
C THR A 12 -14.49 2.81 -8.06
N LYS A 13 -15.20 3.68 -8.80
CA LYS A 13 -16.63 3.48 -9.05
C LYS A 13 -16.91 2.20 -9.84
N PHE A 14 -16.06 1.88 -10.81
CA PHE A 14 -16.14 0.63 -11.53
C PHE A 14 -15.96 -0.58 -10.61
N MET A 15 -14.92 -0.61 -9.77
CA MET A 15 -14.70 -1.69 -8.80
C MET A 15 -15.87 -1.86 -7.83
N GLN A 16 -16.40 -0.76 -7.29
CA GLN A 16 -17.57 -0.80 -6.42
C GLN A 16 -18.78 -1.42 -7.11
N ASN A 17 -19.04 -1.05 -8.37
CA ASN A 17 -20.15 -1.61 -9.14
C ASN A 17 -19.96 -3.10 -9.42
N GLU A 18 -18.74 -3.54 -9.74
CA GLU A 18 -18.43 -4.97 -9.93
C GLU A 18 -18.66 -5.77 -8.64
N CYS A 19 -18.15 -5.29 -7.50
CA CYS A 19 -18.37 -5.93 -6.20
C CYS A 19 -19.85 -6.03 -5.84
N LEU A 20 -20.61 -4.95 -6.04
CA LEU A 20 -22.06 -4.92 -5.76
C LEU A 20 -22.84 -5.84 -6.70
N SER A 21 -22.50 -5.86 -7.99
CA SER A 21 -23.16 -6.72 -8.98
C SER A 21 -22.90 -8.19 -8.69
N HIS A 22 -21.66 -8.56 -8.36
CA HIS A 22 -21.30 -9.91 -7.97
C HIS A 22 -22.06 -10.35 -6.72
N LYS A 23 -22.07 -9.51 -5.69
CA LYS A 23 -22.80 -9.77 -4.45
C LYS A 23 -24.31 -9.90 -4.68
N PHE A 24 -24.88 -9.14 -5.61
CA PHE A 24 -26.29 -9.24 -5.95
C PHE A 24 -26.63 -10.55 -6.69
N LEU A 25 -25.77 -10.99 -7.62
CA LEU A 25 -26.03 -12.17 -8.45
C LEU A 25 -25.75 -13.49 -7.72
N TYR A 26 -24.65 -13.55 -6.96
CA TYR A 26 -24.14 -14.79 -6.35
C TYR A 26 -24.29 -14.82 -4.84
N ASN A 27 -24.76 -13.73 -4.22
CA ASN A 27 -24.89 -13.58 -2.76
C ASN A 27 -23.57 -13.81 -1.99
N GLU A 28 -22.43 -13.61 -2.66
CA GLU A 28 -21.09 -13.78 -2.10
C GLU A 28 -20.16 -12.61 -2.49
N ASN A 29 -19.10 -12.41 -1.70
CA ASN A 29 -18.10 -11.40 -2.01
C ASN A 29 -17.26 -11.86 -3.20
N ILE A 30 -16.94 -10.93 -4.11
CA ILE A 30 -16.11 -11.21 -5.29
C ILE A 30 -14.70 -11.67 -4.88
N ASN A 31 -14.16 -12.64 -5.61
CA ASN A 31 -12.75 -12.99 -5.50
C ASN A 31 -11.88 -11.82 -5.98
N ILE A 32 -10.87 -11.46 -5.19
CA ILE A 32 -9.97 -10.33 -5.45
C ILE A 32 -9.25 -10.49 -6.79
N GLU A 33 -8.80 -11.70 -7.15
CA GLU A 33 -8.12 -11.92 -8.44
C GLU A 33 -9.07 -11.63 -9.61
N SER A 34 -10.35 -12.02 -9.48
CA SER A 34 -11.37 -11.73 -10.49
C SER A 34 -11.61 -10.23 -10.62
N LEU A 35 -11.66 -9.50 -9.50
CA LEU A 35 -11.81 -8.05 -9.50
C LEU A 35 -10.62 -7.35 -10.17
N VAL A 36 -9.40 -7.76 -9.81
CA VAL A 36 -8.14 -7.22 -10.37
C VAL A 36 -8.07 -7.48 -11.87
N ARG A 37 -8.46 -8.68 -12.32
CA ARG A 37 -8.54 -9.02 -13.74
C ARG A 37 -9.56 -8.16 -14.49
N SER A 38 -10.75 -7.94 -13.94
CA SER A 38 -11.75 -7.03 -14.52
C SER A 38 -11.23 -5.59 -14.66
N VAL A 39 -10.45 -5.13 -13.69
CA VAL A 39 -9.79 -3.81 -13.73
C VAL A 39 -8.71 -3.78 -14.79
N ALA A 40 -7.84 -4.79 -14.86
CA ALA A 40 -6.80 -4.95 -15.88
C ALA A 40 -7.38 -4.95 -17.31
N ASP A 41 -8.47 -5.68 -17.53
CA ASP A 41 -9.21 -5.67 -18.80
C ASP A 41 -9.74 -4.29 -19.15
N LYS A 42 -10.17 -3.52 -18.14
CA LYS A 42 -10.63 -2.14 -18.34
C LYS A 42 -9.49 -1.21 -18.73
N TYR A 43 -8.32 -1.34 -18.12
CA TYR A 43 -7.10 -0.65 -18.54
C TYR A 43 -6.77 -0.98 -20.00
N GLN A 44 -6.73 -2.27 -20.33
CA GLN A 44 -6.34 -2.74 -21.66
C GLN A 44 -7.35 -2.37 -22.76
N LYS A 45 -8.66 -2.35 -22.46
CA LYS A 45 -9.69 -1.86 -23.40
C LYS A 45 -9.50 -0.38 -23.76
N ASN A 46 -8.92 0.41 -22.87
CA ASN A 46 -8.66 1.84 -23.07
C ASN A 46 -7.34 2.10 -23.80
N THR A 47 -6.40 1.16 -23.81
CA THR A 47 -5.13 1.27 -24.58
C THR A 47 -5.31 0.85 -26.04
N GLN A 48 -6.18 -0.12 -26.32
CA GLN A 48 -6.39 -0.64 -27.68
C GLN A 48 -7.39 0.18 -28.51
N LYS A 49 -8.30 0.92 -27.87
CA LYS A 49 -9.33 1.69 -28.59
C LYS A 49 -8.83 3.10 -28.87
N SER A 50 -8.63 3.43 -30.15
CA SER A 50 -8.18 4.76 -30.60
C SER A 50 -9.08 5.93 -30.14
N SER A 51 -10.38 5.69 -29.89
CA SER A 51 -11.31 6.72 -29.40
C SER A 51 -11.20 7.00 -27.89
N LYS A 52 -10.41 6.23 -27.16
CA LYS A 52 -10.25 6.36 -25.71
C LYS A 52 -8.80 6.64 -25.35
N ARG A 53 -8.60 7.36 -24.25
CA ARG A 53 -7.27 7.53 -23.65
C ARG A 53 -7.02 6.43 -22.62
N ALA A 54 -5.75 6.05 -22.48
CA ALA A 54 -5.29 5.21 -21.38
C ALA A 54 -5.52 5.92 -20.03
N PHE A 55 -5.75 5.14 -18.99
CA PHE A 55 -5.86 5.64 -17.62
C PHE A 55 -4.47 5.99 -17.08
N GLY A 56 -4.28 7.21 -16.59
CA GLY A 56 -2.99 7.69 -16.07
C GLY A 56 -2.80 7.42 -14.59
N VAL A 57 -3.30 6.29 -14.06
CA VAL A 57 -3.27 5.96 -12.64
C VAL A 57 -2.90 4.51 -12.44
N GLY A 58 -2.03 4.22 -11.47
CA GLY A 58 -1.85 2.88 -10.93
C GLY A 58 -2.58 2.73 -9.60
N LEU A 59 -3.14 1.54 -9.38
CA LEU A 59 -3.86 1.19 -8.16
C LEU A 59 -3.07 0.13 -7.40
N MET A 60 -3.12 0.24 -6.09
CA MET A 60 -2.71 -0.80 -5.16
C MET A 60 -3.99 -1.25 -4.46
N ILE A 61 -4.29 -2.52 -4.56
CA ILE A 61 -5.50 -3.15 -4.02
C ILE A 61 -5.02 -4.09 -2.92
N ALA A 62 -5.33 -3.74 -1.67
CA ALA A 62 -5.09 -4.60 -0.52
C ALA A 62 -6.45 -5.13 -0.05
N ALA A 63 -6.54 -6.44 0.12
CA ALA A 63 -7.78 -7.07 0.57
C ALA A 63 -7.51 -8.41 1.27
N TYR A 64 -8.52 -8.90 1.97
CA TYR A 64 -8.47 -10.15 2.72
C TYR A 64 -9.67 -11.01 2.32
N HIS A 65 -9.41 -12.25 1.92
CA HIS A 65 -10.45 -13.25 1.68
C HIS A 65 -10.21 -14.49 2.54
N ASN A 66 -9.25 -15.33 2.14
CA ASN A 66 -8.72 -16.43 2.96
C ASN A 66 -7.32 -16.07 3.49
N GLU A 67 -6.53 -15.46 2.61
CA GLU A 67 -5.18 -14.96 2.86
C GLU A 67 -5.14 -13.45 2.54
N PRO A 68 -4.25 -12.69 3.20
CA PRO A 68 -4.02 -11.30 2.84
C PRO A 68 -3.32 -11.24 1.48
N CYS A 69 -3.82 -10.41 0.57
CA CYS A 69 -3.21 -10.23 -0.74
C CYS A 69 -3.14 -8.77 -1.14
N ILE A 70 -2.03 -8.43 -1.83
CA ILE A 70 -1.76 -7.09 -2.32
C ILE A 70 -1.51 -7.19 -3.83
N PHE A 71 -2.31 -6.46 -4.60
CA PHE A 71 -2.19 -6.39 -6.04
C PHE A 71 -1.81 -4.98 -6.49
N GLU A 72 -0.87 -4.90 -7.42
CA GLU A 72 -0.61 -3.69 -8.20
C GLU A 72 -1.28 -3.81 -9.56
N THR A 73 -2.03 -2.79 -9.98
CA THR A 73 -2.50 -2.66 -11.37
C THR A 73 -1.83 -1.48 -12.04
N ARG A 74 -1.25 -1.71 -13.22
CA ARG A 74 -0.55 -0.69 -14.00
C ARG A 74 -1.38 -0.18 -15.18
N PRO A 75 -1.16 1.07 -15.64
CA PRO A 75 -1.85 1.67 -16.79
C PRO A 75 -1.88 0.86 -18.10
N ASN A 76 -0.92 -0.04 -18.28
CA ASN A 76 -0.80 -0.92 -19.46
C ASN A 76 -1.68 -2.18 -19.37
N GLY A 77 -2.48 -2.35 -18.31
CA GLY A 77 -3.30 -3.53 -18.09
C GLY A 77 -2.55 -4.74 -17.50
N SER A 78 -1.27 -4.59 -17.14
CA SER A 78 -0.57 -5.60 -16.35
C SER A 78 -0.95 -5.47 -14.87
N TYR A 79 -1.08 -6.61 -14.20
CA TYR A 79 -1.27 -6.70 -12.76
C TYR A 79 -0.33 -7.73 -12.17
N PHE A 80 0.11 -7.50 -10.93
CA PHE A 80 1.05 -8.36 -10.21
C PHE A 80 0.63 -8.46 -8.76
N GLU A 81 0.83 -9.63 -8.18
CA GLU A 81 0.69 -9.89 -6.75
C GLU A 81 2.03 -9.65 -6.05
N TYR A 82 1.99 -9.12 -4.84
CA TYR A 82 3.16 -8.78 -4.04
C TYR A 82 2.95 -9.14 -2.57
N ASP A 83 4.01 -9.60 -1.91
CA ASP A 83 4.02 -9.76 -0.45
C ASP A 83 4.15 -8.40 0.25
N ALA A 84 4.99 -7.52 -0.31
CA ALA A 84 5.16 -6.14 0.11
C ALA A 84 5.35 -5.23 -1.10
N LEU A 85 4.66 -4.09 -1.12
CA LEU A 85 4.69 -3.15 -2.23
C LEU A 85 4.85 -1.71 -1.71
N SER A 86 5.76 -0.96 -2.32
CA SER A 86 5.80 0.49 -2.25
C SER A 86 5.50 1.07 -3.62
N PHE A 87 4.74 2.16 -3.65
CA PHE A 87 4.22 2.74 -4.88
C PHE A 87 4.17 4.27 -4.80
N GLY A 88 4.54 4.95 -5.88
CA GLY A 88 4.55 6.42 -5.96
C GLY A 88 5.95 7.01 -6.19
N ALA A 89 6.07 8.33 -5.98
CA ALA A 89 7.33 9.05 -6.15
C ALA A 89 8.34 8.62 -5.08
N ARG A 90 9.62 8.46 -5.46
CA ARG A 90 10.73 8.06 -4.56
C ARG A 90 10.48 6.73 -3.79
N SER A 91 9.59 5.88 -4.30
CA SER A 91 9.25 4.58 -3.71
C SER A 91 10.41 3.56 -3.73
N HIS A 92 11.47 3.81 -4.50
CA HIS A 92 12.63 2.91 -4.56
C HIS A 92 13.31 2.73 -3.20
N ALA A 93 13.49 3.79 -2.42
CA ALA A 93 14.10 3.70 -1.09
C ALA A 93 13.25 2.87 -0.12
N SER A 94 11.93 3.07 -0.13
CA SER A 94 10.97 2.25 0.61
C SER A 94 11.00 0.79 0.16
N LYS A 95 11.09 0.54 -1.15
CA LYS A 95 11.17 -0.81 -1.70
C LYS A 95 12.41 -1.54 -1.18
N THR A 96 13.57 -0.88 -1.16
CA THR A 96 14.80 -1.45 -0.59
C THR A 96 14.65 -1.75 0.90
N TYR A 97 13.96 -0.91 1.67
CA TYR A 97 13.66 -1.22 3.07
C TYR A 97 12.77 -2.44 3.22
N LEU A 98 11.69 -2.54 2.42
CA LEU A 98 10.78 -3.67 2.44
C LEU A 98 11.48 -4.97 2.04
N GLU A 99 12.32 -4.94 1.00
CA GLU A 99 13.10 -6.10 0.53
C GLU A 99 14.04 -6.65 1.62
N LYS A 100 14.65 -5.77 2.44
CA LYS A 100 15.52 -6.19 3.54
C LYS A 100 14.76 -6.87 4.69
N ASN A 101 13.56 -6.39 4.99
CA ASN A 101 12.77 -6.81 6.16
C ASN A 101 11.67 -7.84 5.83
N LEU A 102 11.56 -8.27 4.57
CA LEU A 102 10.45 -9.09 4.09
C LEU A 102 10.29 -10.41 4.86
N HIS A 103 11.40 -11.02 5.26
CA HIS A 103 11.43 -12.27 6.02
C HIS A 103 10.84 -12.16 7.44
N LEU A 104 10.76 -10.94 8.00
CA LEU A 104 10.20 -10.72 9.33
C LEU A 104 8.67 -10.69 9.31
N PHE A 105 8.06 -10.35 8.16
CA PHE A 105 6.63 -10.06 8.08
C PHE A 105 5.71 -11.27 8.30
N GLU A 106 6.22 -12.49 8.12
CA GLU A 106 5.45 -13.71 8.39
C GLU A 106 5.18 -13.93 9.89
N GLU A 107 6.09 -13.49 10.75
CA GLU A 107 6.02 -13.67 12.21
C GLU A 107 5.60 -12.39 12.96
N CYS A 108 5.60 -11.24 12.27
CA CYS A 108 5.26 -9.95 12.86
C CYS A 108 3.81 -9.88 13.37
N SER A 109 3.66 -9.23 14.51
CA SER A 109 2.35 -8.73 14.98
C SER A 109 1.84 -7.58 14.11
N LEU A 110 0.54 -7.30 14.22
CA LEU A 110 -0.08 -6.18 13.49
C LEU A 110 0.58 -4.83 13.81
N GLU A 111 0.96 -4.61 15.07
CA GLU A 111 1.62 -3.37 15.50
C GLU A 111 3.01 -3.23 14.87
N GLU A 112 3.81 -4.30 14.86
CA GLU A 112 5.14 -4.31 14.24
C GLU A 112 5.04 -4.09 12.72
N LEU A 113 4.04 -4.68 12.07
CA LEU A 113 3.80 -4.49 10.64
C LEU A 113 3.44 -3.03 10.31
N ILE A 114 2.66 -2.37 11.17
CA ILE A 114 2.37 -0.93 11.07
C ILE A 114 3.66 -0.11 11.21
N LEU A 115 4.51 -0.44 12.19
CA LEU A 115 5.79 0.25 12.39
C LEU A 115 6.72 0.10 11.17
N HIS A 116 6.85 -1.12 10.62
CA HIS A 116 7.62 -1.36 9.40
C HIS A 116 7.06 -0.59 8.20
N CYS A 117 5.72 -0.48 8.07
CA CYS A 117 5.10 0.30 7.01
C CYS A 117 5.46 1.80 7.12
N LEU A 118 5.41 2.36 8.34
CA LEU A 118 5.78 3.75 8.59
C LEU A 118 7.27 4.01 8.41
N LYS A 119 8.14 3.10 8.85
CA LYS A 119 9.60 3.16 8.61
C LYS A 119 9.89 3.13 7.11
N ALA A 120 9.26 2.23 6.35
CA ALA A 120 9.37 2.19 4.90
C ALA A 120 8.90 3.50 4.24
N LEU A 121 7.79 4.07 4.70
CA LEU A 121 7.27 5.34 4.18
C LEU A 121 8.25 6.49 4.43
N LYS A 122 8.84 6.55 5.63
CA LYS A 122 9.85 7.56 6.00
C LYS A 122 11.04 7.54 5.04
N CYS A 123 11.48 6.36 4.59
CA CYS A 123 12.58 6.24 3.62
C CYS A 123 12.29 6.90 2.25
N SER A 124 11.02 7.05 1.85
CA SER A 124 10.67 7.75 0.60
C SER A 124 10.67 9.27 0.73
N LEU A 125 10.59 9.77 1.95
CA LEU A 125 10.46 11.18 2.24
C LEU A 125 11.84 11.87 2.13
N SER A 126 11.87 13.14 1.75
CA SER A 126 13.12 13.91 1.76
C SER A 126 13.60 14.11 3.20
N SER A 127 14.92 14.18 3.39
CA SER A 127 15.57 14.33 4.70
C SER A 127 15.09 15.54 5.52
N GLU A 128 14.49 16.54 4.88
CA GLU A 128 13.98 17.76 5.52
C GLU A 128 12.51 17.65 5.98
N SER A 129 11.84 16.53 5.70
CA SER A 129 10.41 16.38 5.96
C SER A 129 10.15 15.21 6.90
N GLU A 130 9.33 15.44 7.92
CA GLU A 130 8.90 14.41 8.87
C GLU A 130 7.49 13.91 8.58
N LEU A 131 7.19 12.69 9.05
CA LEU A 131 5.84 12.16 9.04
C LEU A 131 4.99 12.87 10.10
N THR A 132 3.85 13.39 9.69
CA THR A 132 2.87 14.09 10.51
C THR A 132 1.48 13.50 10.28
N ILE A 133 0.55 13.78 11.20
CA ILE A 133 -0.84 13.34 11.10
C ILE A 133 -1.52 13.91 9.84
N SER A 134 -1.06 15.05 9.33
CA SER A 134 -1.64 15.69 8.14
C SER A 134 -1.11 15.14 6.81
N ASN A 135 0.07 14.50 6.81
CA ASN A 135 0.69 14.00 5.58
C ASN A 135 0.62 12.47 5.45
N THR A 136 0.19 11.77 6.51
CA THR A 136 0.18 10.31 6.57
C THR A 136 -1.25 9.82 6.78
N ALA A 137 -1.65 8.82 6.01
CA ALA A 137 -2.88 8.08 6.21
C ALA A 137 -2.55 6.59 6.29
N LEU A 138 -3.18 5.89 7.24
CA LEU A 138 -2.97 4.48 7.48
C LEU A 138 -4.31 3.76 7.49
N ALA A 139 -4.37 2.61 6.84
CA ALA A 139 -5.54 1.75 6.83
C ALA A 139 -5.11 0.29 6.97
N VAL A 140 -5.93 -0.49 7.66
CA VAL A 140 -5.67 -1.90 7.98
C VAL A 140 -6.83 -2.75 7.49
N VAL A 141 -6.51 -3.90 6.93
CA VAL A 141 -7.44 -4.96 6.52
C VAL A 141 -6.83 -6.32 6.83
N GLY A 142 -7.62 -7.27 7.31
CA GLY A 142 -7.11 -8.59 7.68
C GLY A 142 -8.17 -9.57 8.16
N LYS A 143 -7.72 -10.67 8.77
CA LYS A 143 -8.60 -11.72 9.29
C LYS A 143 -9.52 -11.19 10.38
N ASN A 144 -10.83 -11.27 10.16
CA ASN A 144 -11.86 -10.69 11.04
C ASN A 144 -11.71 -9.17 11.27
N HIS A 145 -10.92 -8.49 10.44
CA HIS A 145 -10.69 -7.06 10.51
C HIS A 145 -11.14 -6.43 9.19
N PRO A 146 -12.35 -5.84 9.13
CA PRO A 146 -12.77 -5.13 7.94
C PRO A 146 -11.83 -3.95 7.67
N TRP A 147 -11.88 -3.41 6.45
CA TRP A 147 -11.15 -2.20 6.12
C TRP A 147 -11.45 -1.09 7.15
N GLN A 148 -10.41 -0.66 7.85
CA GLN A 148 -10.50 0.40 8.85
C GLN A 148 -9.39 1.41 8.62
N GLU A 149 -9.77 2.67 8.51
CA GLU A 149 -8.84 3.79 8.53
C GLU A 149 -8.48 4.10 9.99
N ILE A 150 -7.19 4.21 10.27
CA ILE A 150 -6.67 4.47 11.61
C ILE A 150 -6.94 5.93 11.98
N SER A 151 -7.43 6.15 13.20
CA SER A 151 -7.75 7.49 13.68
C SER A 151 -6.50 8.34 13.88
N SER A 152 -6.65 9.67 13.85
CA SER A 152 -5.54 10.61 14.04
C SER A 152 -4.81 10.44 15.38
N LEU A 153 -5.54 10.05 16.43
CA LEU A 153 -4.97 9.82 17.77
C LEU A 153 -4.06 8.58 17.79
N GLN A 154 -4.55 7.46 17.26
CA GLN A 154 -3.77 6.23 17.17
C GLN A 154 -2.55 6.42 16.25
N LEU A 155 -2.72 7.17 15.15
CA LEU A 155 -1.62 7.48 14.25
C LEU A 155 -0.50 8.26 14.95
N GLU A 156 -0.83 9.20 15.84
CA GLU A 156 0.15 9.96 16.63
C GLU A 156 0.96 9.06 17.58
N GLU A 157 0.32 8.08 18.21
CA GLU A 157 1.00 7.08 19.05
C GLU A 157 2.00 6.25 18.23
N TYR A 158 1.60 5.76 17.04
CA TYR A 158 2.51 5.02 16.16
C TYR A 158 3.66 5.88 15.63
N LEU A 159 3.39 7.14 15.27
CA LEU A 159 4.42 8.06 14.80
C LEU A 159 5.46 8.35 15.90
N SER A 160 5.00 8.51 17.15
CA SER A 160 5.89 8.67 18.30
C SER A 160 6.80 7.47 18.49
N LYS A 161 6.25 6.24 18.43
CA LYS A 161 7.03 4.99 18.49
C LYS A 161 8.11 4.92 17.40
N VAL A 162 7.77 5.25 16.15
CA VAL A 162 8.72 5.23 15.02
C VAL A 162 9.85 6.25 15.19
N LYS A 163 9.59 7.41 15.80
CA LYS A 163 10.64 8.39 16.10
C LYS A 163 11.62 7.87 17.15
N MET A 164 11.10 7.27 18.23
CA MET A 164 11.93 6.70 19.29
C MET A 164 12.83 5.57 18.76
N ASP A 165 12.29 4.66 17.94
CA ASP A 165 13.08 3.59 17.32
C ASP A 165 14.18 4.14 16.41
N ALA A 166 13.89 5.19 15.63
CA ALA A 166 14.87 5.78 14.72
C ALA A 166 16.01 6.49 15.46
N GLU A 167 15.72 7.09 16.61
CA GLU A 167 16.74 7.67 17.49
C GLU A 167 17.62 6.58 18.11
N GLN A 168 17.05 5.43 18.48
CA GLN A 168 17.80 4.29 19.00
C GLN A 168 18.72 3.67 17.96
N GLU A 169 18.23 3.44 16.73
CA GLU A 169 19.02 2.91 15.61
C GLU A 169 20.21 3.83 15.27
N GLN A 170 20.04 5.16 15.34
CA GLN A 170 21.12 6.13 15.12
C GLN A 170 22.16 6.17 16.25
N VAL A 171 21.73 5.97 17.50
CA VAL A 171 22.65 5.88 18.65
C VAL A 171 23.48 4.61 18.57
N GLU A 172 22.89 3.47 18.17
CA GLU A 172 23.60 2.20 18.00
C GLU A 172 24.63 2.25 16.85
N GLU A 173 24.27 2.84 15.70
CA GLU A 173 25.20 3.03 14.58
C GLU A 173 26.37 3.97 14.95
N ASN A 174 26.13 5.04 15.71
CA ASN A 174 27.19 5.93 16.17
C ASN A 174 28.14 5.26 17.17
N VAL A 175 27.60 4.48 18.12
CA VAL A 175 28.41 3.73 19.10
C VAL A 175 29.25 2.65 18.41
N GLN A 176 28.74 1.99 17.36
CA GLN A 176 29.50 1.01 16.58
C GLN A 176 30.58 1.63 15.69
N ASN A 177 30.37 2.85 15.19
CA ASN A 177 31.39 3.57 14.43
C ASN A 177 32.51 4.10 15.35
N GLU A 178 32.18 4.58 16.55
CA GLU A 178 33.18 5.00 17.55
C GLU A 178 33.99 3.82 18.13
N ALA A 179 33.45 2.60 18.12
CA ALA A 179 34.16 1.41 18.61
C ALA A 179 35.10 0.78 17.56
N ASN A 180 35.03 1.22 16.30
CA ASN A 180 35.85 0.71 15.20
C ASN A 180 36.94 1.69 14.72
N GLU A 181 37.05 2.86 15.36
CA GLU A 181 38.20 3.79 15.25
C GLU A 181 39.20 3.56 16.39
#